data_AF-A0A6I9IJI2-F1
#
_entry.id   AF-A0A6I9IJI2-F1
#
_cell.length_a   1.000
_cell.length_b   1.000
_cell.length_c   1.000
_cell.angle_alpha   90.00
_cell.angle_beta   90.00
_cell.angle_gamma   90.00
#
_symmetry.space_group_name_H-M   'P 1'
#
loop_
_entity.id
_entity.type
_entity.pdbx_description
1 polymer ?
#
loop_
_entity_poly.entity_id
_entity_poly.type
_entity_poly.pdbx_seq_one_letter_code
_entity_poly.pdbx_strand_id
1 'polypeptide(L)'
;MLSTVGSFLQDLQNEDKGIKTAAIFTADGSEIAASTLMEVLLMNDFKLVINKITYDVQCPKKEKLSREQTTEMENMKSLVHRLFTALHLEEFQKKREHHLLEKIDHLKGQLQTLEQMKAKIEDRSEAKTSGLLWAGLALLSVQGGAMAWLTWWVYSWDIMEPVTYFITFANSMVFFAYFIVTRQDYTYSAVKSRQFLHFFHKKSKQQHFDVVRYNQLKEDLAKATEALRLVRHSLYLQMPVEELNEKK
;
A
#
# COMPACT_ATOMS: atom_id res chain seq x y z
N MET A 1 19.89 4.25 22.46
CA MET A 1 20.42 3.73 21.18
C MET A 1 21.48 2.71 21.53
N LEU A 2 21.33 1.47 21.07
CA LEU A 2 22.32 0.42 21.30
C LEU A 2 23.39 0.57 20.20
N SER A 3 24.56 1.07 20.56
CA SER A 3 25.70 1.11 19.64
C SER A 3 26.27 -0.29 19.48
N THR A 4 26.48 -0.68 18.23
CA THR A 4 27.11 -1.96 17.88
C THR A 4 28.55 -1.71 17.45
N VAL A 5 29.37 -2.76 17.47
CA VAL A 5 30.74 -2.70 16.94
C VAL A 5 30.73 -2.29 15.47
N GLY A 6 29.75 -2.78 14.68
CA GLY A 6 29.59 -2.41 13.28
C GLY A 6 29.27 -0.93 13.08
N SER A 7 28.35 -0.37 13.86
CA SER A 7 28.06 1.08 13.78
C SER A 7 29.29 1.91 14.18
N PHE A 8 30.03 1.49 15.22
CA PHE A 8 31.25 2.18 15.63
C PHE A 8 32.35 2.14 14.56
N LEU A 9 32.58 0.99 13.92
CA LEU A 9 33.55 0.88 12.82
C LEU A 9 33.13 1.72 11.62
N GLN A 10 31.83 1.81 11.35
CA GLN A 10 31.28 2.66 10.29
C GLN A 10 31.45 4.14 10.61
N ASP A 11 31.24 4.55 11.86
CA ASP A 11 31.48 5.91 12.32
C ASP A 11 32.96 6.29 12.18
N LEU A 12 33.87 5.37 12.53
CA LEU A 12 35.32 5.54 12.40
C LEU A 12 35.76 5.71 10.93
N GLN A 13 35.17 4.96 10.02
CA GLN A 13 35.40 5.12 8.57
C GLN A 13 34.80 6.41 7.99
N ASN A 14 33.68 6.88 8.56
CA ASN A 14 33.04 8.14 8.15
C ASN A 14 33.84 9.37 8.64
N GLU A 15 34.46 9.28 9.83
CA GLU A 15 35.28 10.34 10.42
C GLU A 15 36.56 10.59 9.62
N ASP A 16 37.27 9.52 9.21
CA ASP A 16 38.50 9.61 8.42
C ASP A 16 38.49 8.67 7.21
N LYS A 17 38.40 9.28 6.02
CA LYS A 17 38.45 8.58 4.72
C LYS A 17 39.81 7.91 4.43
N GLY A 18 40.85 8.20 5.21
CA GLY A 18 42.15 7.54 5.15
C GLY A 18 42.13 6.10 5.69
N ILE A 19 41.06 5.70 6.40
CA ILE A 19 40.93 4.39 7.01
C ILE A 19 40.30 3.40 6.02
N LYS A 20 41.12 2.46 5.53
CA LYS A 20 40.71 1.45 4.53
C LYS A 20 40.21 0.16 5.16
N THR A 21 40.78 -0.20 6.30
CA THR A 21 40.43 -1.43 7.03
C THR A 21 40.49 -1.16 8.52
N ALA A 22 39.37 -1.35 9.21
CA ALA A 22 39.26 -1.28 10.66
C ALA A 22 38.56 -2.54 11.17
N ALA A 23 39.18 -3.25 12.11
CA ALA A 23 38.64 -4.46 12.71
C ALA A 23 38.99 -4.53 14.20
N ILE A 24 38.13 -5.18 14.98
CA ILE A 24 38.31 -5.34 16.43
C ILE A 24 38.59 -6.82 16.72
N PHE A 25 39.65 -7.06 17.49
CA PHE A 25 40.07 -8.39 17.91
C PHE A 25 40.06 -8.50 19.43
N THR A 26 39.73 -9.69 19.93
CA THR A 26 39.88 -10.03 21.35
C THR A 26 41.36 -10.15 21.72
N ALA A 27 41.69 -10.09 23.02
CA ALA A 27 43.05 -10.34 23.53
C ALA A 27 43.69 -11.63 22.96
N ASP A 28 42.87 -12.67 22.72
CA ASP A 28 43.24 -13.98 22.18
C ASP A 28 43.41 -14.02 20.64
N GLY A 29 43.15 -12.92 19.93
CA GLY A 29 43.33 -12.81 18.48
C GLY A 29 42.13 -13.20 17.60
N SER A 30 40.98 -13.54 18.21
CA SER A 30 39.73 -13.78 17.48
C SER A 30 39.04 -12.47 17.07
N GLU A 31 38.52 -12.40 15.85
CA GLU A 31 37.76 -11.24 15.34
C GLU A 31 36.38 -11.15 15.99
N ILE A 32 35.98 -9.95 16.41
CA ILE A 32 34.69 -9.69 17.05
C ILE A 32 33.66 -9.32 15.99
N ALA A 33 32.51 -10.00 16.00
CA ALA A 33 31.45 -9.78 15.03
C ALA A 33 30.88 -8.35 15.10
N ALA A 34 30.57 -7.76 13.95
CA ALA A 34 29.98 -6.43 13.82
C ALA A 34 28.62 -6.28 14.54
N SER A 35 27.90 -7.36 14.79
CA SER A 35 26.64 -7.37 15.53
C SER A 35 26.81 -7.33 17.06
N THR A 36 28.05 -7.40 17.56
CA THR A 36 28.34 -7.37 19.00
C THR A 36 27.99 -6.01 19.57
N LEU A 37 27.33 -5.99 20.72
CA LEU A 37 27.01 -4.75 21.43
C LEU A 37 28.27 -4.13 22.02
N MET A 38 28.39 -2.81 21.92
CA MET A 38 29.53 -2.07 22.47
C MET A 38 29.70 -2.30 23.98
N GLU A 39 28.61 -2.47 24.70
CA GLU A 39 28.64 -2.74 26.14
C GLU A 39 29.29 -4.08 26.49
N VAL A 40 29.16 -5.09 25.63
CA VAL A 40 29.81 -6.40 25.80
C VAL A 40 31.29 -6.32 25.45
N LEU A 41 31.65 -5.52 24.44
CA LEU A 41 33.05 -5.29 24.07
C LEU A 41 33.80 -4.59 25.21
N LEU A 42 33.23 -3.53 25.78
CA LEU A 42 33.85 -2.73 26.85
C LEU A 42 33.96 -3.44 28.20
N MET A 43 33.48 -4.69 28.31
CA MET A 43 33.67 -5.53 29.50
C MET A 43 35.09 -6.12 29.59
N ASN A 44 35.75 -6.27 28.45
CA ASN A 44 37.08 -6.88 28.34
C ASN A 44 38.02 -5.96 27.55
N ASP A 45 39.32 -6.16 27.74
CA ASP A 45 40.33 -5.48 26.93
C ASP A 45 40.30 -6.03 25.49
N PHE A 46 40.47 -5.13 24.52
CA PHE A 46 40.40 -5.49 23.10
C PHE A 46 41.47 -4.77 22.28
N LYS A 47 41.80 -5.35 21.13
CA LYS A 47 42.76 -4.80 20.18
C LYS A 47 42.02 -4.21 18.98
N LEU A 48 42.25 -2.93 18.72
CA LEU A 48 41.72 -2.24 17.56
C LEU A 48 42.80 -2.18 16.47
N VAL A 49 42.53 -2.77 15.30
CA VAL A 49 43.46 -2.76 14.17
C VAL A 49 42.96 -1.77 13.12
N ILE A 50 43.71 -0.68 12.89
CA ILE A 50 43.42 0.33 11.87
C ILE A 50 44.57 0.34 10.86
N ASN A 51 44.28 0.10 9.58
CA ASN A 51 45.28 0.14 8.49
C ASN A 51 46.58 -0.63 8.79
N LYS A 52 46.47 -1.79 9.47
CA LYS A 52 47.56 -2.68 9.94
C LYS A 52 48.31 -2.23 11.19
N ILE A 53 47.94 -1.11 11.80
CA ILE A 53 48.44 -0.69 13.12
C ILE A 53 47.53 -1.27 14.19
N THR A 54 48.10 -1.94 15.18
CA THR A 54 47.35 -2.54 16.29
C THR A 54 47.43 -1.64 17.52
N TYR A 55 46.28 -1.24 18.04
CA TYR A 55 46.13 -0.47 19.26
C TYR A 55 45.55 -1.37 20.35
N ASP A 56 46.21 -1.42 21.50
CA ASP A 56 45.73 -2.15 22.67
C ASP A 56 44.89 -1.22 23.54
N VAL A 57 43.60 -1.53 23.68
CA VAL A 57 42.64 -0.69 24.39
C VAL A 57 42.27 -1.35 25.70
N GLN A 58 42.77 -0.76 26.79
CA GLN A 58 42.44 -1.18 28.15
C GLN A 58 41.13 -0.53 28.58
N CYS A 59 40.13 -1.36 28.87
CA CYS A 59 38.83 -0.87 29.28
C CYS A 59 38.78 -0.67 30.80
N PRO A 60 38.32 0.50 31.29
CA PRO A 60 38.14 0.69 32.72
C PRO A 60 37.05 -0.27 33.22
N LYS A 61 37.40 -1.10 34.22
CA LYS A 61 36.43 -1.98 34.87
C LYS A 61 35.35 -1.13 35.51
N LYS A 62 34.11 -1.22 35.02
CA LYS A 62 32.96 -0.54 35.64
C LYS A 62 32.89 -0.94 37.12
N GLU A 63 33.03 0.02 38.02
CA GLU A 63 32.77 -0.20 39.45
C GLU A 63 31.34 -0.71 39.60
N LYS A 64 31.18 -1.82 40.33
CA LYS A 64 29.86 -2.36 40.67
C LYS A 64 29.24 -1.42 41.71
N LEU A 65 28.54 -0.40 41.24
CA LEU A 65 27.71 0.45 42.08
C LEU A 65 26.69 -0.42 42.84
N SER A 66 26.35 -0.04 44.08
CA SER A 66 25.43 -0.82 44.93
C SER A 66 24.10 -1.08 44.21
N ARG A 67 23.54 -2.29 44.38
CA ARG A 67 22.30 -2.71 43.70
C ARG A 67 21.12 -1.77 43.98
N GLU A 68 21.04 -1.24 45.20
CA GLU A 68 19.99 -0.29 45.61
C GLU A 68 20.11 1.06 44.91
N GLN A 69 21.33 1.61 44.82
CA GLN A 69 21.61 2.86 44.11
C GLN A 69 21.37 2.74 42.59
N THR A 70 21.57 1.54 42.03
CA THR A 70 21.28 1.27 40.62
C THR A 70 19.78 1.33 40.33
N THR A 71 18.95 0.73 41.20
CA THR A 71 17.48 0.79 41.08
C THR A 71 16.90 2.19 41.27
N GLU A 72 17.41 2.98 42.21
CA GLU A 72 16.95 4.37 42.39
C GLU A 72 17.28 5.24 41.17
N MET A 73 18.48 5.07 40.61
CA MET A 73 18.90 5.77 39.39
C MET A 73 18.06 5.37 38.18
N GLU A 74 17.70 4.09 38.02
CA GLU A 74 16.80 3.63 36.95
C GLU A 74 15.39 4.21 37.10
N ASN A 75 14.86 4.24 38.33
CA ASN A 75 13.57 4.87 38.61
C ASN A 75 13.60 6.36 38.26
N MET A 76 14.66 7.08 38.65
CA MET A 76 14.85 8.50 38.30
C MET A 76 14.94 8.70 36.78
N LYS A 77 15.69 7.86 36.07
CA LYS A 77 15.75 7.88 34.60
C LYS A 77 14.37 7.63 33.96
N SER A 78 13.59 6.69 34.49
CA SER A 78 12.25 6.40 33.98
C SER A 78 11.27 7.56 34.19
N LEU A 79 11.38 8.26 35.33
CA LEU A 79 10.57 9.44 35.64
C LEU A 79 10.94 10.60 34.72
N VAL A 80 12.23 10.87 34.55
CA VAL A 80 12.71 11.90 33.61
C VAL A 80 12.28 11.56 32.19
N HIS A 81 12.36 10.29 31.78
CA HIS A 81 11.91 9.86 30.45
C HIS A 81 10.40 10.04 30.27
N ARG A 82 9.58 9.72 31.28
CA ARG A 82 8.14 9.99 31.26
C ARG A 82 7.83 11.48 31.14
N LEU A 83 8.52 12.32 31.90
CA LEU A 83 8.35 13.77 31.87
C LEU A 83 8.78 14.36 30.53
N PHE A 84 9.93 13.92 30.00
CA PHE A 84 10.40 14.29 28.67
C PHE A 84 9.40 13.87 27.59
N THR A 85 8.87 12.65 27.70
CA THR A 85 7.84 12.15 26.77
C THR A 85 6.57 12.97 26.86
N ALA A 86 6.13 13.37 28.05
CA ALA A 86 4.93 14.19 28.25
C ALA A 86 5.12 15.62 27.73
N LEU A 87 6.27 16.25 28.01
CA LEU A 87 6.58 17.63 27.60
C LEU A 87 6.78 17.79 26.09
N HIS A 88 7.23 16.73 25.41
CA HIS A 88 7.47 16.77 23.96
C HIS A 88 6.40 16.00 23.17
N LEU A 89 5.36 15.51 23.84
CA LEU A 89 4.35 14.66 23.23
C LEU A 89 3.66 15.34 22.05
N GLU A 90 3.27 16.61 22.21
CA GLU A 90 2.58 17.37 21.17
C GLU A 90 3.46 17.59 19.94
N GLU A 91 4.73 17.97 20.14
CA GLU A 91 5.67 18.17 19.03
C GLU A 91 5.95 16.86 18.28
N PHE A 92 6.13 15.75 19.01
CA PHE A 92 6.30 14.44 18.41
C PHE A 92 5.04 13.97 17.68
N GLN A 93 3.85 14.21 18.24
CA GLN A 93 2.57 13.86 17.61
C GLN A 93 2.34 14.68 16.33
N LYS A 94 2.59 15.99 16.35
CA LYS A 94 2.47 16.88 15.19
C LYS A 94 3.45 16.51 14.07
N LYS A 95 4.71 16.20 14.41
CA LYS A 95 5.69 15.67 13.45
C LYS A 95 5.24 14.34 12.86
N ARG A 96 4.68 13.44 13.68
CA ARG A 96 4.18 12.14 13.23
C ARG A 96 2.96 12.28 12.32
N GLU A 97 2.06 13.22 12.63
CA GLU A 97 0.91 13.57 11.80
C GLU A 97 1.35 14.09 10.44
N HIS A 98 2.28 15.06 10.40
CA HIS A 98 2.83 15.58 9.15
C HIS A 98 3.47 14.48 8.31
N HIS A 99 4.29 13.63 8.91
CA HIS A 99 4.92 12.50 8.21
C HIS A 99 3.89 11.50 7.65
N LEU A 100 2.80 11.25 8.39
CA LEU A 100 1.70 10.40 7.93
C LEU A 100 0.94 11.04 6.77
N LEU A 101 0.68 12.35 6.83
CA LEU A 101 0.04 13.09 5.75
C LEU A 101 0.88 13.10 4.48
N GLU A 102 2.18 13.38 4.57
CA GLU A 102 3.10 13.32 3.43
C GLU A 102 3.14 11.93 2.79
N LYS A 103 3.18 10.88 3.62
CA LYS A 103 3.09 9.50 3.13
C LYS A 103 1.77 9.25 2.41
N ILE A 104 0.64 9.67 2.99
CA ILE A 104 -0.68 9.50 2.37
C ILE A 104 -0.76 10.23 1.04
N ASP A 105 -0.28 11.47 0.95
CA ASP A 105 -0.29 12.25 -0.29
C ASP A 105 0.60 11.61 -1.36
N HIS A 106 1.78 11.12 -0.98
CA HIS A 106 2.65 10.38 -1.89
C HIS A 106 1.99 9.07 -2.39
N LEU A 107 1.40 8.28 -1.49
CA LEU A 107 0.68 7.05 -1.85
C LEU A 107 -0.53 7.34 -2.74
N LYS A 108 -1.29 8.39 -2.43
CA LYS A 108 -2.45 8.83 -3.20
C LYS A 108 -2.05 9.31 -4.60
N GLY A 109 -0.95 10.05 -4.72
CA GLY A 109 -0.40 10.46 -6.02
C GLY A 109 -0.03 9.26 -6.89
N GLN A 110 0.65 8.25 -6.32
CA GLN A 110 0.94 7.02 -7.03
C GLN A 110 -0.33 6.26 -7.42
N LEU A 111 -1.31 6.16 -6.51
CA LEU A 111 -2.58 5.50 -6.76
C LEU A 111 -3.40 6.22 -7.86
N GLN A 112 -3.38 7.54 -7.91
CA GLN A 112 -4.13 8.35 -8.86
C GLN A 112 -3.72 8.06 -10.31
N THR A 113 -2.42 7.85 -10.57
CA THR A 113 -1.95 7.47 -11.91
C THR A 113 -2.52 6.12 -12.35
N LEU A 114 -2.60 5.16 -11.41
CA LEU A 114 -3.12 3.81 -11.62
C LEU A 114 -4.65 3.85 -11.80
N GLU A 115 -5.35 4.68 -11.03
CA GLU A 115 -6.80 4.90 -11.16
C GLU A 115 -7.19 5.61 -12.45
N GLN A 116 -6.41 6.57 -12.92
CA GLN A 116 -6.63 7.20 -14.22
C GLN A 116 -6.52 6.18 -15.37
N MET A 117 -5.55 5.26 -15.30
CA MET A 117 -5.44 4.18 -16.29
C MET A 117 -6.66 3.25 -16.21
N LYS A 118 -7.10 2.90 -15.00
CA LYS A 118 -8.31 2.10 -14.79
C LYS A 118 -9.54 2.78 -15.39
N ALA A 119 -9.75 4.07 -15.10
CA ALA A 119 -10.89 4.84 -15.60
C ALA A 119 -10.91 4.91 -17.13
N LYS A 120 -9.75 5.13 -17.77
CA LYS A 120 -9.64 5.12 -19.25
C LYS A 120 -10.00 3.76 -19.85
N ILE A 121 -9.73 2.66 -19.15
CA ILE A 121 -10.10 1.31 -19.62
C ILE A 121 -11.60 1.08 -19.45
N GLU A 122 -12.16 1.53 -18.33
CA GLU A 122 -13.58 1.43 -18.04
C GLU A 122 -14.44 2.20 -19.06
N ASP A 123 -14.05 3.44 -19.37
CA ASP A 123 -14.73 4.29 -20.35
C ASP A 123 -14.72 3.67 -21.76
N ARG A 124 -13.57 3.11 -22.18
CA ARG A 124 -13.46 2.38 -23.45
C ARG A 124 -14.31 1.12 -23.50
N SER A 125 -14.49 0.44 -22.37
CA SER A 125 -15.35 -0.73 -22.29
C SER A 125 -16.82 -0.34 -22.35
N GLU A 126 -17.18 0.77 -21.70
CA GLU A 126 -18.53 1.31 -21.67
C GLU A 126 -19.00 1.74 -23.05
N ALA A 127 -18.17 2.49 -23.78
CA ALA A 127 -18.47 2.91 -25.15
C ALA A 127 -18.69 1.71 -26.09
N LYS A 128 -17.94 0.62 -25.90
CA LYS A 128 -18.11 -0.60 -26.71
C LYS A 128 -19.39 -1.36 -26.38
N THR A 129 -19.71 -1.53 -25.10
CA THR A 129 -20.95 -2.21 -24.67
C THR A 129 -22.17 -1.43 -25.13
N SER A 130 -22.17 -0.10 -24.93
CA SER A 130 -23.24 0.78 -25.42
C SER A 130 -23.34 0.76 -26.95
N GLY A 131 -22.21 0.76 -27.66
CA GLY A 131 -22.20 0.63 -29.12
C GLY A 131 -22.80 -0.70 -29.60
N LEU A 132 -22.53 -1.81 -28.91
CA LEU A 132 -23.13 -3.11 -29.22
C LEU A 132 -24.65 -3.12 -28.98
N LEU A 133 -25.12 -2.49 -27.90
CA LEU A 133 -26.54 -2.35 -27.60
C LEU A 133 -27.26 -1.49 -28.65
N TRP A 134 -26.68 -0.36 -29.03
CA TRP A 134 -27.21 0.48 -30.11
C TRP A 134 -27.19 -0.22 -31.47
N ALA A 135 -26.15 -1.00 -31.77
CA ALA A 135 -26.08 -1.80 -32.98
C ALA A 135 -27.16 -2.91 -32.99
N GLY A 136 -27.40 -3.57 -31.86
CA GLY A 136 -28.49 -4.54 -31.69
C GLY A 136 -29.86 -3.89 -31.89
N LEU A 137 -30.08 -2.70 -31.32
CA LEU A 137 -31.31 -1.94 -31.50
C LEU A 137 -31.52 -1.52 -32.96
N ALA A 138 -30.46 -1.05 -33.63
CA ALA A 138 -30.49 -0.68 -35.04
C ALA A 138 -30.80 -1.90 -35.92
N LEU A 139 -30.18 -3.06 -35.65
CA LEU A 139 -30.44 -4.30 -36.38
C LEU A 139 -31.91 -4.73 -36.24
N LEU A 140 -32.46 -4.71 -35.02
CA LEU A 140 -33.87 -5.05 -34.78
C LEU A 140 -34.81 -4.05 -35.46
N SER A 141 -34.46 -2.76 -35.47
CA SER A 141 -35.24 -1.72 -36.16
C SER A 141 -35.24 -1.92 -37.68
N VAL A 142 -34.07 -2.21 -38.27
CA VAL A 142 -33.95 -2.53 -39.71
C VAL A 142 -34.70 -3.81 -40.04
N GLN A 143 -34.61 -4.84 -39.20
CA GLN A 143 -35.34 -6.09 -39.36
C GLN A 143 -36.86 -5.86 -39.38
N GLY A 144 -37.37 -5.07 -38.43
CA GLY A 144 -38.79 -4.71 -38.38
C GLY A 144 -39.24 -3.87 -39.58
N GLY A 145 -38.42 -2.90 -40.00
CA GLY A 145 -38.69 -2.07 -41.17
C GLY A 145 -38.68 -2.85 -42.48
N ALA A 146 -37.72 -3.76 -42.66
CA ALA A 146 -37.65 -4.64 -43.83
C ALA A 146 -38.88 -5.55 -43.93
N MET A 147 -39.31 -6.11 -42.79
CA MET A 147 -40.54 -6.91 -42.72
C MET A 147 -41.77 -6.08 -43.09
N ALA A 148 -41.92 -4.89 -42.49
CA ALA A 148 -43.02 -3.97 -42.80
C ALA A 148 -43.07 -3.62 -44.30
N TRP A 149 -41.92 -3.31 -44.90
CA TRP A 149 -41.83 -2.99 -46.32
C TRP A 149 -42.20 -4.18 -47.21
N LEU A 150 -41.68 -5.38 -46.91
CA LEU A 150 -42.00 -6.62 -47.63
C LEU A 150 -43.49 -6.96 -47.55
N THR A 151 -44.12 -6.77 -46.39
CA THR A 151 -45.55 -7.09 -46.17
C THR A 151 -46.53 -6.12 -46.82
N TRP A 152 -46.13 -4.87 -47.09
CA TRP A 152 -47.03 -3.87 -47.66
C TRP A 152 -46.82 -3.61 -49.14
N TRP A 153 -45.59 -3.74 -49.65
CA TRP A 153 -45.25 -3.36 -51.03
C TRP A 153 -44.99 -4.54 -51.96
N VAL A 154 -44.52 -5.69 -51.48
CA VAL A 154 -43.97 -6.75 -52.34
C VAL A 154 -44.74 -8.06 -52.22
N TYR A 155 -45.08 -8.49 -50.99
CA TYR A 155 -45.72 -9.77 -50.72
C TYR A 155 -46.97 -9.60 -49.86
N SER A 156 -48.01 -10.39 -50.13
CA SER A 156 -49.17 -10.49 -49.23
C SER A 156 -48.78 -11.17 -47.91
N TRP A 157 -49.48 -10.80 -46.84
CA TRP A 157 -49.23 -11.27 -45.48
C TRP A 157 -49.19 -12.81 -45.35
N ASP A 158 -49.99 -13.52 -46.13
CA ASP A 158 -50.10 -14.99 -46.18
C ASP A 158 -48.76 -15.70 -46.53
N ILE A 159 -47.89 -15.06 -47.33
CA ILE A 159 -46.57 -15.61 -47.70
C ILE A 159 -45.51 -15.28 -46.62
N MET A 160 -45.67 -14.17 -45.91
CA MET A 160 -44.70 -13.66 -44.92
C MET A 160 -44.91 -14.23 -43.51
N GLU A 161 -46.11 -14.73 -43.21
CA GLU A 161 -46.45 -15.35 -41.93
C GLU A 161 -45.42 -16.42 -41.48
N PRO A 162 -45.15 -17.50 -42.23
CA PRO A 162 -44.19 -18.51 -41.80
C PRO A 162 -42.76 -17.96 -41.67
N VAL A 163 -42.38 -17.01 -42.52
CA VAL A 163 -41.03 -16.41 -42.54
C VAL A 163 -40.77 -15.60 -41.26
N THR A 164 -41.75 -14.81 -40.82
CA THR A 164 -41.65 -14.03 -39.57
C THR A 164 -41.61 -14.94 -38.33
N TYR A 165 -42.34 -16.05 -38.33
CA TYR A 165 -42.26 -17.07 -37.28
C TYR A 165 -40.85 -17.67 -37.17
N PHE A 166 -40.26 -18.11 -38.28
CA PHE A 166 -38.90 -18.68 -38.27
C PHE A 166 -37.85 -17.68 -37.78
N ILE A 167 -37.96 -16.42 -38.18
CA ILE A 167 -37.01 -15.38 -37.76
C ILE A 167 -37.17 -15.04 -36.27
N THR A 168 -38.39 -15.00 -35.76
CA THR A 168 -38.65 -14.76 -34.32
C THR A 168 -38.13 -15.91 -33.46
N PHE A 169 -38.32 -17.14 -33.94
CA PHE A 169 -37.77 -18.33 -33.30
C PHE A 169 -36.23 -18.34 -33.34
N ALA A 170 -35.63 -17.99 -34.48
CA ALA A 170 -34.18 -17.88 -34.63
C ALA A 170 -33.59 -16.81 -33.71
N ASN A 171 -34.21 -15.63 -33.61
CA ASN A 171 -33.80 -14.57 -32.68
C ASN A 171 -33.87 -15.07 -31.23
N SER A 172 -34.97 -15.70 -30.83
CA SER A 172 -35.12 -16.31 -29.50
C SER A 172 -34.01 -17.35 -29.23
N MET A 173 -33.72 -18.21 -30.20
CA MET A 173 -32.68 -19.23 -30.09
C MET A 173 -31.27 -18.63 -29.93
N VAL A 174 -30.97 -17.53 -30.64
CA VAL A 174 -29.71 -16.78 -30.47
C VAL A 174 -29.62 -16.15 -29.07
N PHE A 175 -30.70 -15.55 -28.56
CA PHE A 175 -30.75 -15.02 -27.20
C PHE A 175 -30.53 -16.12 -26.14
N PHE A 176 -31.17 -17.28 -26.30
CA PHE A 176 -30.98 -18.42 -25.42
C PHE A 176 -29.58 -19.02 -25.51
N ALA A 177 -29.01 -19.16 -26.71
CA ALA A 177 -27.64 -19.64 -26.90
C ALA A 177 -26.63 -18.71 -26.23
N TYR A 178 -26.81 -17.39 -26.39
CA TYR A 178 -26.01 -16.39 -25.71
C TYR A 178 -26.13 -16.49 -24.19
N PHE A 179 -27.35 -16.68 -23.66
CA PHE A 179 -27.58 -16.88 -22.22
C PHE A 179 -26.88 -18.14 -21.68
N ILE A 180 -26.97 -19.27 -22.38
CA ILE A 180 -26.31 -20.53 -21.99
C ILE A 180 -24.79 -20.39 -21.95
N VAL A 181 -24.20 -19.72 -22.94
CA VAL A 181 -22.75 -19.48 -23.01
C VAL A 181 -22.30 -18.49 -21.92
N THR A 182 -23.10 -17.47 -21.65
CA THR A 182 -22.71 -16.36 -20.75
C THR A 182 -23.03 -16.66 -19.28
N ARG A 183 -23.99 -17.56 -19.00
CA ARG A 183 -24.47 -18.01 -17.67
C ARG A 183 -24.75 -16.87 -16.68
N GLN A 184 -25.30 -15.76 -17.15
CA GLN A 184 -25.61 -14.62 -16.30
C GLN A 184 -26.76 -13.80 -16.90
N ASP A 185 -27.62 -13.27 -16.03
CA ASP A 185 -28.71 -12.36 -16.42
C ASP A 185 -28.14 -11.13 -17.13
N TYR A 186 -28.91 -10.57 -18.07
CA TYR A 186 -28.57 -9.45 -18.93
C TYR A 186 -28.50 -8.12 -18.16
N THR A 187 -27.81 -8.10 -17.03
CA THR A 187 -27.56 -6.89 -16.25
C THR A 187 -26.31 -6.23 -16.78
N TYR A 188 -26.47 -5.03 -17.33
CA TYR A 188 -25.40 -4.18 -17.87
C TYR A 188 -24.17 -4.09 -16.94
N SER A 189 -24.38 -4.10 -15.62
CA SER A 189 -23.31 -4.06 -14.63
C SER A 189 -22.46 -5.33 -14.59
N ALA A 190 -23.05 -6.52 -14.71
CA ALA A 190 -22.35 -7.80 -14.59
C ALA A 190 -21.43 -8.06 -15.79
N VAL A 191 -21.91 -7.73 -17.00
CA VAL A 191 -21.11 -7.81 -18.23
C VAL A 191 -19.96 -6.80 -18.16
N LYS A 192 -20.22 -5.57 -17.69
CA LYS A 192 -19.21 -4.52 -17.52
C LYS A 192 -18.09 -4.98 -16.57
N SER A 193 -18.43 -5.53 -15.41
CA SER A 193 -17.44 -5.99 -14.42
C SER A 193 -16.58 -7.15 -14.96
N ARG A 194 -17.17 -8.10 -15.70
CA ARG A 194 -16.43 -9.24 -16.26
C ARG A 194 -15.52 -8.84 -17.42
N GLN A 195 -16.03 -8.02 -18.34
CA GLN A 195 -15.24 -7.47 -19.44
C GLN A 195 -14.07 -6.66 -18.87
N PHE A 196 -14.36 -5.81 -17.88
CA PHE A 196 -13.35 -5.03 -17.17
C PHE A 196 -12.29 -5.92 -16.52
N LEU A 197 -12.68 -6.95 -15.76
CA LEU A 197 -11.73 -7.84 -15.08
C LEU A 197 -10.86 -8.62 -16.06
N HIS A 198 -11.45 -9.16 -17.13
CA HIS A 198 -10.72 -9.88 -18.16
C HIS A 198 -9.76 -8.97 -18.93
N PHE A 199 -10.21 -7.76 -19.30
CA PHE A 199 -9.37 -6.78 -20.00
C PHE A 199 -8.28 -6.23 -19.09
N PHE A 200 -8.58 -5.98 -17.82
CA PHE A 200 -7.64 -5.54 -16.79
C PHE A 200 -6.56 -6.59 -16.56
N HIS A 201 -6.92 -7.88 -16.45
CA HIS A 201 -5.95 -8.95 -16.27
C HIS A 201 -5.08 -9.16 -17.53
N LYS A 202 -5.67 -9.07 -18.73
CA LYS A 202 -4.93 -9.15 -20.00
C LYS A 202 -3.98 -7.96 -20.18
N LYS A 203 -4.44 -6.74 -19.91
CA LYS A 203 -3.64 -5.51 -19.93
C LYS A 203 -2.56 -5.51 -18.85
N SER A 204 -2.87 -6.01 -17.66
CA SER A 204 -1.91 -6.12 -16.57
C SER A 204 -0.74 -7.02 -16.94
N LYS A 205 -1.02 -8.17 -17.56
CA LYS A 205 0.02 -9.05 -18.11
C LYS A 205 0.84 -8.40 -19.23
N GLN A 206 0.20 -7.64 -20.12
CA GLN A 206 0.87 -7.00 -21.26
C GLN A 206 1.70 -5.77 -20.89
N GLN A 207 1.26 -4.98 -19.91
CA GLN A 207 1.89 -3.74 -19.49
C GLN A 207 2.72 -3.87 -18.20
N HIS A 208 2.87 -5.09 -17.65
CA HIS A 208 3.47 -5.33 -16.33
C HIS A 208 2.83 -4.43 -15.25
N PHE A 209 1.52 -4.20 -15.36
CA PHE A 209 0.80 -3.46 -14.35
C PHE A 209 0.65 -4.37 -13.14
N ASP A 210 1.40 -4.05 -12.10
CA ASP A 210 1.57 -4.90 -10.94
C ASP A 210 0.34 -4.76 -10.02
N VAL A 211 -0.67 -5.59 -10.26
CA VAL A 211 -1.94 -5.58 -9.50
C VAL A 211 -1.68 -5.84 -8.02
N VAL A 212 -0.65 -6.64 -7.72
CA VAL A 212 -0.18 -6.89 -6.37
C VAL A 212 0.28 -5.58 -5.73
N ARG A 213 1.10 -4.80 -6.45
CA ARG A 213 1.56 -3.49 -6.00
C ARG A 213 0.40 -2.49 -5.81
N TYR A 214 -0.62 -2.51 -6.68
CA TYR A 214 -1.80 -1.66 -6.52
C TYR A 214 -2.60 -2.01 -5.25
N ASN A 215 -2.82 -3.30 -5.00
CA ASN A 215 -3.50 -3.75 -3.79
C ASN A 215 -2.69 -3.44 -2.52
N GLN A 216 -1.37 -3.65 -2.57
CA GLN A 216 -0.46 -3.27 -1.48
C GLN A 216 -0.51 -1.76 -1.22
N LEU A 217 -0.45 -0.92 -2.26
CA LEU A 217 -0.59 0.53 -2.11
C LEU A 217 -1.93 0.92 -1.46
N LYS A 218 -3.02 0.25 -1.83
CA LYS A 218 -4.34 0.51 -1.28
C LYS A 218 -4.44 0.08 0.18
N GLU A 219 -3.87 -1.07 0.54
CA GLU A 219 -3.76 -1.52 1.93
C GLU A 219 -2.88 -0.59 2.76
N ASP A 220 -1.73 -0.17 2.23
CA ASP A 220 -0.82 0.74 2.92
C ASP A 220 -1.44 2.12 3.11
N LEU A 221 -2.21 2.60 2.13
CA LEU A 221 -3.00 3.83 2.26
C LEU A 221 -4.05 3.66 3.36
N ALA A 222 -4.80 2.56 3.36
CA ALA A 222 -5.79 2.28 4.40
C ALA A 222 -5.16 2.28 5.80
N LYS A 223 -4.05 1.55 5.98
CA LYS A 223 -3.27 1.52 7.23
C LYS A 223 -2.77 2.90 7.64
N ALA A 224 -2.23 3.69 6.70
CA ALA A 224 -1.74 5.04 6.98
C ALA A 224 -2.87 5.99 7.38
N THR A 225 -4.03 5.91 6.72
CA THR A 225 -5.22 6.71 7.08
C THR A 225 -5.81 6.32 8.43
N GLU A 226 -5.80 5.03 8.76
CA GLU A 226 -6.22 4.54 10.07
C GLU A 226 -5.26 5.00 11.17
N ALA A 227 -3.95 4.88 10.94
CA ALA A 227 -2.94 5.40 11.85
C ALA A 227 -3.10 6.92 12.08
N LEU A 228 -3.32 7.70 11.02
CA LEU A 228 -3.60 9.13 11.12
C LEU A 228 -4.87 9.40 11.95
N ARG A 229 -5.94 8.64 11.73
CA ARG A 229 -7.18 8.75 12.50
C ARG A 229 -6.94 8.49 13.98
N LEU A 230 -6.15 7.49 14.32
CA LEU A 230 -5.77 7.20 15.70
C LEU A 230 -4.94 8.32 16.33
N VAL A 231 -3.96 8.87 15.61
CA VAL A 231 -3.16 10.01 16.10
C VAL A 231 -4.04 11.22 16.36
N ARG A 232 -4.96 11.53 15.43
CA ARG A 232 -5.89 12.65 15.54
C ARG A 232 -6.89 12.46 16.69
N HIS A 233 -7.33 11.23 16.92
CA HIS A 233 -8.19 10.88 18.04
C HIS A 233 -7.47 11.02 19.39
N SER A 234 -6.21 10.58 19.48
CA SER A 234 -5.40 10.79 20.70
C SER A 234 -5.13 12.26 20.98
N LEU A 235 -4.89 13.07 19.94
CA LEU A 235 -4.73 14.52 20.06
C LEU A 235 -6.01 15.19 20.60
N TYR A 236 -7.17 14.80 20.07
CA TYR A 236 -8.46 15.37 20.48
C TYR A 236 -8.84 15.01 21.93
N LEU A 237 -8.52 13.79 22.38
CA LEU A 237 -8.73 13.34 23.76
C LEU A 237 -7.74 13.92 24.77
N GLN A 238 -6.58 14.40 24.32
CA GLN A 238 -5.58 15.04 25.17
C GLN A 238 -5.80 16.54 25.35
N MET A 239 -6.70 17.17 24.58
CA MET A 239 -7.16 18.50 24.95
C MET A 239 -7.90 18.39 26.29
N PRO A 240 -7.46 19.12 27.34
CA PRO A 240 -8.27 19.27 28.54
C PRO A 240 -9.66 19.72 28.09
N VAL A 241 -10.69 19.08 28.61
CA VAL A 241 -12.08 19.52 28.49
C VAL A 241 -12.16 20.90 29.12
N GLU A 242 -11.91 21.92 28.31
CA GLU A 242 -12.23 23.30 28.57
C GLU A 242 -13.71 23.44 28.27
N GLU A 243 -14.56 22.90 29.15
CA GLU A 243 -15.98 23.21 29.34
C GLU A 243 -16.59 22.24 30.35
N LEU A 244 -16.39 22.52 31.64
CA LEU A 244 -17.41 22.39 32.68
C LEU A 244 -17.09 23.42 33.78
N ASN A 245 -16.95 24.67 33.34
CA ASN A 245 -17.03 25.84 34.21
C ASN A 245 -18.21 26.69 33.72
N GLU A 246 -19.39 26.07 33.59
CA GLU A 246 -20.63 26.84 33.74
C GLU A 246 -20.81 27.10 35.22
N LYS A 247 -20.39 28.31 35.60
CA LYS A 247 -20.66 28.92 36.90
C LYS A 247 -22.15 28.90 37.19
N LYS A 248 -22.45 28.32 38.34
CA LYS A 248 -23.60 28.63 39.19
C LYS A 248 -23.61 30.11 39.60
#